data_AF-A0A4Y6PN91-F1
#
_entry.id   AF-A0A4Y6PN91-F1
#
_cell.length_a   1.000
_cell.length_b   1.000
_cell.length_c   1.000
_cell.angle_alpha   90.00
_cell.angle_beta   90.00
_cell.angle_gamma   90.00
#
_symmetry.space_group_name_H-M   'P 1'
#
loop_
_entity.id
_entity.type
_entity.pdbx_description
1 polymer ?
#
loop_
_entity_poly.entity_id
_entity_poly.type
_entity_poly.pdbx_seq_one_letter_code
_entity_poly.pdbx_strand_id
1 'polypeptide(L)' 'MRSLVYEIFGLGLLASSVVFFYQCIEFLAEKDYVAGFAVLAIGFFVLRAGSELGKMAVLLRREEAQ' A
#
# COMPACT_ATOMS: atom_id res chain seq x y z
N MET A 1 -7.31 -18.18 9.77
CA MET A 1 -7.64 -17.85 8.35
C MET A 1 -7.81 -16.36 8.12
N ARG A 2 -8.45 -15.64 9.05
CA ARG A 2 -8.73 -14.19 8.89
C ARG A 2 -7.43 -13.35 8.87
N SER A 3 -6.42 -13.71 9.67
CA SER A 3 -5.11 -13.03 9.67
C SER A 3 -4.36 -13.17 8.33
N LEU A 4 -4.37 -14.36 7.71
CA LEU A 4 -3.76 -14.62 6.40
C LEU A 4 -4.34 -13.74 5.29
N VAL A 5 -5.66 -13.50 5.30
CA VAL A 5 -6.31 -12.60 4.34
C VAL A 5 -5.77 -11.19 4.49
N TYR A 6 -5.73 -10.65 5.72
CA TYR A 6 -5.19 -9.31 5.98
C TYR A 6 -3.71 -9.19 5.65
N GLU A 7 -2.93 -10.25 5.87
CA GLU A 7 -1.51 -10.29 5.53
C GLU A 7 -1.28 -10.27 4.01
N ILE A 8 -2.04 -11.06 3.23
CA ILE A 8 -1.97 -11.06 1.77
C ILE A 8 -2.42 -9.72 1.18
N PHE A 9 -3.53 -9.16 1.67
CA PHE A 9 -3.98 -7.84 1.23
C PHE A 9 -2.99 -6.74 1.62
N GLY A 10 -2.43 -6.78 2.82
CA GLY A 10 -1.41 -5.84 3.28
C GLY A 10 -0.17 -5.89 2.41
N LEU A 11 0.35 -7.09 2.12
CA LEU A 11 1.48 -7.29 1.20
C LEU A 11 1.16 -6.85 -0.23
N GLY A 12 -0.05 -7.14 -0.72
CA GLY A 12 -0.53 -6.71 -2.04
C GLY A 12 -0.59 -5.19 -2.18
N LEU A 13 -1.10 -4.48 -1.16
CA LEU A 13 -1.11 -3.02 -1.13
C LEU A 13 0.32 -2.44 -1.05
N LEU A 14 1.21 -3.09 -0.31
CA LEU A 14 2.60 -2.68 -0.23
C LEU A 14 3.30 -2.85 -1.59
N ALA A 15 3.07 -3.97 -2.27
CA ALA A 15 3.60 -4.21 -3.61
C ALA A 15 3.04 -3.22 -4.64
N SER A 16 1.75 -2.90 -4.58
CA SER A 16 1.15 -1.93 -5.50
C SER A 16 1.68 -0.51 -5.30
N SER A 17 2.12 -0.15 -4.09
CA SER A 17 2.77 1.15 -3.86
C SER A 17 4.03 1.36 -4.71
N VAL A 18 4.77 0.28 -5.04
CA VAL A 18 5.94 0.34 -5.92
C VAL A 18 5.54 0.68 -7.35
N VAL A 19 4.41 0.13 -7.82
CA VAL A 19 3.88 0.42 -9.16
C VAL A 19 3.42 1.87 -9.27
N PHE A 20 2.73 2.39 -8.25
CA PHE A 20 2.35 3.81 -8.22
C PHE A 20 3.58 4.72 -8.20
N PHE A 21 4.64 4.33 -7.50
CA PHE A 21 5.88 5.11 -7.51
C PHE A 21 6.55 5.13 -8.89
N TYR A 22 6.55 4.00 -9.59
CA TYR A 22 7.04 3.93 -10.98
C TYR A 22 6.23 4.85 -11.90
N GLN A 23 4.90 4.79 -11.85
CA GLN A 23 4.02 5.69 -12.61
C GLN A 23 4.25 7.16 -12.27
N CYS A 24 4.47 7.49 -10.99
CA CYS A 24 4.78 8.84 -10.57
C CYS A 24 6.05 9.37 -11.27
N ILE A 25 7.10 8.54 -11.40
CA ILE A 25 8.33 8.90 -12.10
C ILE A 25 8.07 9.07 -13.60
N GLU A 26 7.27 8.19 -14.21
CA GLU A 26 6.90 8.25 -15.62
C GLU A 26 6.17 9.56 -15.95
N PHE A 27 5.14 9.92 -15.17
CA PHE A 27 4.44 11.20 -15.33
C PHE A 27 5.38 12.40 -15.14
N LEU A 28 6.33 12.30 -14.21
CA LEU A 28 7.32 13.36 -14.00
C LEU A 28 8.29 13.48 -15.20
N ALA A 29 8.65 12.37 -15.83
CA ALA A 29 9.46 12.34 -17.05
C ALA A 29 8.72 12.97 -18.24
N GLU A 30 7.41 12.76 -18.33
CA GLU A 30 6.52 13.38 -19.32
C GLU A 30 6.19 14.86 -19.03
N LYS A 31 6.68 15.41 -17.89
CA LYS A 31 6.35 16.74 -17.37
C LYS A 31 4.87 16.93 -17.02
N ASP A 32 4.13 15.84 -16.84
CA ASP A 32 2.79 15.88 -16.27
C ASP A 32 2.86 15.90 -14.75
N TYR A 33 3.11 17.09 -14.21
CA TYR A 33 3.23 17.30 -12.77
C TYR A 33 1.92 17.07 -12.01
N VAL A 34 0.77 17.27 -12.67
CA VAL A 34 -0.54 17.10 -12.03
C VAL A 34 -0.84 15.61 -11.86
N ALA A 35 -0.65 14.81 -12.91
CA ALA A 35 -0.78 13.36 -12.83
C ALA A 35 0.25 12.76 -11.85
N GLY A 36 1.50 13.21 -11.92
CA GLY A 36 2.56 12.79 -11.00
C GLY A 36 2.19 13.06 -9.54
N PHE A 37 1.71 14.26 -9.22
CA PHE A 37 1.29 14.60 -7.86
C PHE A 37 0.05 13.80 -7.40
N ALA A 38 -0.93 13.60 -8.29
CA ALA A 38 -2.11 12.80 -7.98
C ALA A 38 -1.74 11.34 -7.67
N VAL A 39 -0.86 10.74 -8.48
CA VAL A 39 -0.38 9.38 -8.29
C VAL A 39 0.47 9.24 -7.03
N LEU A 40 1.31 10.24 -6.72
CA LEU A 40 2.05 10.29 -5.46
C LEU A 40 1.09 10.26 -4.25
N ALA A 41 0.04 11.09 -4.27
CA ALA A 41 -0.96 11.15 -3.21
C ALA A 41 -1.70 9.80 -3.06
N ILE A 42 -2.15 9.21 -4.17
CA ILE A 42 -2.80 7.90 -4.18
C ILE A 42 -1.86 6.82 -3.62
N GLY A 43 -0.62 6.77 -4.10
CA GLY A 43 0.40 5.83 -3.64
C GLY A 43 0.65 5.97 -2.13
N PHE A 44 0.68 7.20 -1.61
CA PHE A 44 0.80 7.46 -0.17
C PHE A 44 -0.38 6.91 0.63
N PHE A 45 -1.62 7.11 0.17
CA PHE A 45 -2.80 6.57 0.83
C PHE A 45 -2.82 5.04 0.81
N VAL A 46 -2.43 4.42 -0.31
CA VAL A 46 -2.32 2.96 -0.45
C VAL A 46 -1.29 2.41 0.53
N LEU A 47 -0.12 3.04 0.64
CA LEU A 47 0.94 2.63 1.56
C LEU A 47 0.48 2.75 3.02
N ARG A 48 -0.21 3.84 3.37
CA ARG A 48 -0.80 4.02 4.70
C ARG A 48 -1.85 2.96 5.01
N ALA A 49 -2.77 2.68 4.09
CA ALA A 49 -3.79 1.64 4.27
C ALA A 49 -3.15 0.25 4.41
N GLY A 50 -2.16 -0.08 3.58
CA GLY A 50 -1.41 -1.34 3.67
C GLY A 50 -0.70 -1.51 5.01
N SER A 51 -0.10 -0.44 5.55
CA SER A 51 0.52 -0.45 6.89
C SER A 51 -0.49 -0.73 8.00
N GLU A 52 -1.66 -0.09 7.96
CA GLU A 52 -2.73 -0.34 8.95
C GLU A 52 -3.25 -1.78 8.88
N LEU A 53 -3.46 -2.32 7.67
CA LEU A 53 -3.85 -3.72 7.49
C LEU A 53 -2.79 -4.70 8.01
N GLY A 54 -1.51 -4.41 7.79
CA GLY A 54 -0.41 -5.21 8.33
C GLY A 54 -0.38 -5.20 9.86
N LYS A 55 -0.59 -4.04 10.49
CA LYS A 55 -0.71 -3.94 11.95
C LYS A 55 -1.90 -4.75 12.47
N MET A 56 -3.06 -4.68 11.80
CA MET A 56 -4.23 -5.47 12.16
C MET A 56 -4.00 -6.97 12.01
N ALA A 57 -3.30 -7.42 10.97
CA ALA A 57 -2.94 -8.82 10.79
C ALA A 57 -2.07 -9.34 11.94
N VAL A 58 -1.09 -8.56 12.38
CA VAL A 58 -0.22 -8.90 13.53
C VAL A 58 -0.99 -8.95 14.83
N LEU A 59 -1.89 -7.98 15.07
CA LEU A 59 -2.73 -7.95 16.27
C LEU A 59 -3.68 -9.16 16.33
N LEU A 60 -4.37 -9.46 15.24
CA LEU A 60 -5.24 -10.64 15.13
C LEU A 60 -4.48 -11.94 15.35
N ARG A 61 -3.26 -12.04 14.82
CA ARG A 61 -2.40 -13.22 15.03
C ARG A 61 -1.95 -13.37 16.48
N ARG A 62 -1.79 -12.27 17.23
CA ARG A 62 -1.48 -12.30 18.66
C ARG A 62 -2.70 -12.72 19.50
N GLU A 63 -3.90 -12.22 19.16
CA GLU A 63 -5.15 -12.64 19.81
C GLU A 63 -5.46 -14.12 19.55
N GLU A 64 -5.22 -14.64 18.34
CA GLU A 64 -5.39 -16.07 18.02
C GLU A 64 -4.39 -16.99 18.77
N ALA A 65 -3.31 -16.43 19.34
CA ALA A 65 -2.27 -17.18 20.04
C ALA A 65 -2.41 -17.18 21.59
N GLN A 66 -3.35 -16.40 22.14
CA GLN A 66 -3.73 -16.44 23.56
C GLN A 66 -4.94 -17.34 23.78
#